data_AF-A0A7V9LJG8-F1
#
_entry.id   AF-A0A7V9LJG8-F1
#
_cell.length_a   1.000
_cell.length_b   1.000
_cell.length_c   1.000
_cell.angle_alpha   90.00
_cell.angle_beta   90.00
_cell.angle_gamma   90.00
#
_symmetry.space_group_name_H-M   'P 1'
#
loop_
_entity.id
_entity.type
_entity.pdbx_description
1 polymer ?
#
loop_
_entity_poly.entity_id
_entity_poly.type
_entity_poly.pdbx_seq_one_letter_code
_entity_poly.pdbx_strand_id
1 'polypeptide(L)'
;SNPRGSGPFVQAWAAGGLQLARGEGMWYSAGKMFMVDTATGLDPTARPGRGEGAVWELDLATMKFKAIFVSGNQLVGNNPDNITVSPRGGIILCEDGGGSVDPFGTGARLLGVNPDGDSFIFCKNNINLSAAQIASAGKTIAPKDYRSFEFAGACWEPSGRVLFCNIQMPGITFAISGPWGRGGV
;
A
#
# COMPACT_ATOMS: atom_id res chain seq x y z
N SER A 1 7.27 7.01 29.38
CA SER A 1 7.45 5.55 29.25
C SER A 1 8.83 5.29 28.66
N ASN A 2 9.62 4.39 29.24
CA ASN A 2 10.97 4.04 28.76
C ASN A 2 10.85 3.30 27.41
N PRO A 3 11.30 3.84 26.27
CA PRO A 3 11.06 3.20 24.99
C PRO A 3 12.05 2.04 24.88
N ARG A 4 11.57 0.82 24.98
CA ARG A 4 12.34 -0.35 24.53
C ARG A 4 12.38 -0.34 22.99
N GLY A 5 13.05 0.66 22.42
CA GLY A 5 13.38 0.70 21.01
C GLY A 5 14.62 -0.16 20.74
N SER A 6 14.78 -0.65 19.51
CA SER A 6 16.03 -1.29 19.10
C SER A 6 17.20 -0.29 19.23
N GLY A 7 18.43 -0.79 19.39
CA GLY A 7 19.62 0.06 19.46
C GLY A 7 19.71 1.09 18.31
N PRO A 8 19.50 0.69 17.03
CA PRO A 8 19.45 1.62 15.91
C PRO A 8 18.37 2.70 16.03
N PHE A 9 17.18 2.34 16.52
CA PHE A 9 16.10 3.32 16.75
C PHE A 9 16.52 4.37 17.78
N VAL A 10 17.04 3.93 18.93
CA VAL A 10 17.45 4.85 20.01
C VAL A 10 18.56 5.78 19.54
N GLN A 11 19.53 5.25 18.78
CA GLN A 11 20.61 6.05 18.20
C GLN A 11 20.09 7.12 17.23
N ALA A 12 19.23 6.74 16.28
CA ALA A 12 18.66 7.67 15.32
C ALA A 12 17.79 8.73 16.01
N TRP A 13 16.96 8.31 16.96
CA TRP A 13 16.12 9.22 17.75
C TRP A 13 16.95 10.23 18.55
N ALA A 14 18.00 9.76 19.24
CA ALA A 14 18.90 10.65 19.99
C ALA A 14 19.64 11.64 19.07
N ALA A 15 19.86 11.28 17.82
CA ALA A 15 20.44 12.15 16.80
C ALA A 15 19.41 13.07 16.12
N GLY A 16 18.15 13.08 16.55
CA GLY A 16 17.09 13.92 15.97
C GLY A 16 16.49 13.38 14.67
N GLY A 17 16.58 12.06 14.45
CA GLY A 17 16.02 11.40 13.28
C GLY A 17 14.51 11.58 13.16
N LEU A 18 14.03 11.70 11.92
CA LEU A 18 12.60 11.70 11.61
C LEU A 18 11.97 10.37 12.05
N GLN A 19 10.78 10.44 12.62
CA GLN A 19 9.95 9.28 12.94
C GLN A 19 8.72 9.26 12.04
N LEU A 20 8.52 8.12 11.38
CA LEU A 20 7.25 7.75 10.74
C LEU A 20 6.30 7.21 11.81
N ALA A 21 5.00 7.47 11.69
CA ALA A 21 4.00 6.99 12.64
C ALA A 21 3.90 5.45 12.64
N ARG A 22 3.88 4.85 11.44
CA ARG A 22 3.91 3.40 11.21
C ARG A 22 4.58 3.13 9.86
N GLY A 23 5.91 3.07 9.86
CA GLY A 23 6.69 2.81 8.65
C GLY A 23 6.53 1.36 8.17
N GLU A 24 6.11 1.18 6.92
CA GLU A 24 5.89 -0.15 6.32
C GLU A 24 6.64 -0.28 4.98
N GLY A 25 5.93 -0.34 3.86
CA GLY A 25 6.53 -0.57 2.54
C GLY A 25 7.60 0.45 2.18
N MET A 26 8.67 -0.03 1.55
CA MET A 26 9.75 0.81 1.04
C MET A 26 10.20 0.33 -0.33
N TRP A 27 10.46 1.25 -1.25
CA TRP A 27 10.90 0.93 -2.61
C TRP A 27 12.00 1.88 -3.08
N TYR A 28 12.98 1.36 -3.82
CA TYR A 28 14.01 2.16 -4.48
C TYR A 28 13.74 2.21 -5.99
N SER A 29 13.74 3.40 -6.58
CA SER A 29 13.69 3.56 -8.03
C SER A 29 14.36 4.86 -8.45
N ALA A 30 15.16 4.81 -9.51
CA ALA A 30 15.76 5.99 -10.16
C ALA A 30 16.42 7.01 -9.20
N GLY A 31 17.22 6.54 -8.24
CA GLY A 31 17.93 7.42 -7.30
C GLY A 31 17.06 7.97 -6.16
N LYS A 32 15.85 7.44 -6.00
CA LYS A 32 14.90 7.86 -4.97
C LYS A 32 14.47 6.68 -4.10
N MET A 33 14.21 6.94 -2.84
CA MET A 33 13.54 6.02 -1.94
C MET A 33 12.11 6.48 -1.69
N PHE A 34 11.17 5.56 -1.78
CA PHE A 34 9.76 5.77 -1.46
C PHE A 34 9.45 4.99 -0.19
N MET A 35 8.79 5.61 0.77
CA MET A 35 8.45 5.01 2.05
C MET A 35 6.99 5.26 2.36
N VAL A 36 6.30 4.22 2.81
CA VAL A 36 4.93 4.30 3.29
C VAL A 36 4.95 4.54 4.79
N ASP A 37 4.17 5.52 5.22
CA ASP A 37 3.82 5.72 6.63
C ASP A 37 2.32 5.54 6.78
N THR A 38 1.94 4.33 7.18
CA THR A 38 0.58 3.83 7.11
C THR A 38 -0.40 4.55 8.02
N ALA A 39 0.11 5.21 9.06
CA ALA A 39 -0.71 5.86 10.08
C ALA A 39 -0.47 7.38 10.16
N THR A 40 0.23 8.00 9.19
CA THR A 40 0.32 9.46 9.11
C THR A 40 -1.07 10.09 9.17
N GLY A 41 -1.18 11.22 9.88
CA GLY A 41 -2.42 11.96 10.07
C GLY A 41 -3.00 11.78 11.47
N LEU A 42 -4.25 12.20 11.61
CA LEU A 42 -4.99 12.20 12.86
C LEU A 42 -6.15 11.20 12.79
N ASP A 43 -6.48 10.59 13.91
CA ASP A 43 -7.76 9.90 14.05
C ASP A 43 -8.91 10.89 14.35
N PRO A 44 -10.19 10.44 14.42
CA PRO A 44 -11.32 11.32 14.72
C PRO A 44 -11.26 12.03 16.09
N THR A 45 -10.37 11.58 16.99
CA THR A 45 -10.13 12.20 18.30
C THR A 45 -8.89 13.10 18.31
N ALA A 46 -8.39 13.48 17.13
CA ALA A 46 -7.22 14.33 16.92
C ALA A 46 -5.89 13.74 17.47
N ARG A 47 -5.80 12.41 17.62
CA ARG A 47 -4.54 11.77 18.04
C ARG A 47 -3.63 11.58 16.83
N PRO A 48 -2.37 12.08 16.86
CA PRO A 48 -1.43 11.90 15.76
C PRO A 48 -0.94 10.46 15.65
N GLY A 49 -0.54 10.08 14.44
CA GLY A 49 0.01 8.76 14.14
C GLY A 49 -1.04 7.64 14.17
N ARG A 50 -2.28 8.01 13.87
CA ARG A 50 -3.46 7.13 13.80
C ARG A 50 -4.40 7.52 12.65
N GLY A 51 -3.85 8.20 11.64
CA GLY A 51 -4.59 8.61 10.46
C GLY A 51 -4.61 7.54 9.38
N GLU A 52 -4.91 7.98 8.17
CA GLU A 52 -5.16 7.13 6.99
C GLU A 52 -3.90 6.91 6.12
N GLY A 53 -2.77 7.49 6.52
CA GLY A 53 -1.45 7.22 5.96
C GLY A 53 -0.96 8.23 4.91
N ALA A 54 0.33 8.11 4.59
CA ALA A 54 1.03 8.94 3.62
C ALA A 54 2.14 8.16 2.91
N VAL A 55 2.63 8.71 1.80
CA VAL A 55 3.81 8.22 1.09
C VAL A 55 4.82 9.35 0.97
N TRP A 56 6.06 9.02 1.27
CA TRP A 56 7.18 9.94 1.28
C TRP A 56 8.19 9.57 0.20
N GLU A 57 8.79 10.58 -0.44
CA GLU A 57 9.90 10.45 -1.39
C GLU A 57 11.15 11.10 -0.78
N LEU A 58 12.24 10.34 -0.70
CA LEU A 58 13.59 10.83 -0.45
C LEU A 58 14.38 10.80 -1.76
N ASP A 59 14.78 11.98 -2.24
CA ASP A 59 15.75 12.10 -3.34
C ASP A 59 17.17 11.95 -2.76
N LEU A 60 17.91 10.93 -3.20
CA LEU A 60 19.22 10.61 -2.63
C LEU A 60 20.36 11.52 -3.13
N ALA A 61 20.16 12.24 -4.23
CA ALA A 61 21.15 13.19 -4.73
C ALA A 61 21.11 14.51 -3.94
N THR A 62 19.91 14.94 -3.57
CA THR A 62 19.69 16.23 -2.88
C THR A 62 19.42 16.07 -1.39
N MET A 63 19.19 14.84 -0.93
CA MET A 63 18.72 14.51 0.42
C MET A 63 17.44 15.27 0.81
N LYS A 64 16.59 15.57 -0.17
CA LYS A 64 15.29 16.20 0.05
C LYS A 64 14.23 15.15 0.29
N PHE A 65 13.53 15.30 1.41
CA PHE A 65 12.42 14.47 1.82
C PHE A 65 11.10 15.24 1.68
N LYS A 66 10.11 14.66 0.99
CA LYS A 66 8.79 15.30 0.79
C LYS A 66 7.68 14.27 0.85
N ALA A 67 6.50 14.70 1.28
CA ALA A 67 5.28 13.95 1.05
C ALA A 67 4.91 14.03 -0.44
N ILE A 68 4.60 12.88 -1.05
CA ILE A 68 4.07 12.80 -2.42
C ILE A 68 2.61 12.35 -2.45
N PHE A 69 2.11 11.83 -1.33
CA PHE A 69 0.72 11.49 -1.11
C PHE A 69 0.44 11.60 0.39
N VAL A 70 -0.70 12.19 0.76
CA VAL A 70 -1.20 12.20 2.14
C VAL A 70 -2.69 11.92 2.08
N SER A 71 -3.14 10.84 2.71
CA SER A 71 -4.55 10.52 2.75
C SER A 71 -5.30 11.51 3.66
N GLY A 72 -6.33 12.15 3.10
CA GLY A 72 -7.23 13.00 3.87
C GLY A 72 -8.44 12.26 4.45
N ASN A 73 -8.73 11.06 3.95
CA ASN A 73 -9.79 10.17 4.43
C ASN A 73 -9.66 8.79 3.75
N GLN A 74 -10.37 7.80 4.30
CA GLN A 74 -10.40 6.41 3.81
C GLN A 74 -10.63 6.26 2.28
N LEU A 75 -11.44 7.11 1.65
CA LEU A 75 -11.72 6.99 0.21
C LEU A 75 -10.53 7.42 -0.66
N VAL A 76 -9.73 8.37 -0.17
CA VAL A 76 -8.48 8.81 -0.82
C VAL A 76 -7.37 7.78 -0.62
N GLY A 77 -7.26 7.21 0.57
CA GLY A 77 -6.37 6.10 0.87
C GLY A 77 -6.70 5.53 2.24
N ASN A 78 -6.65 4.21 2.37
CA ASN A 78 -7.08 3.49 3.55
C ASN A 78 -5.90 2.70 4.11
N ASN A 79 -5.03 3.39 4.86
CA ASN A 79 -3.82 2.82 5.44
C ASN A 79 -2.99 2.04 4.39
N PRO A 80 -2.37 2.73 3.40
CA PRO A 80 -1.44 2.05 2.49
C PRO A 80 -0.33 1.40 3.32
N ASP A 81 0.08 0.18 2.95
CA ASP A 81 1.17 -0.58 3.57
C ASP A 81 2.31 -0.77 2.55
N ASN A 82 2.11 -1.69 1.59
CA ASN A 82 3.14 -2.01 0.61
C ASN A 82 3.13 -1.04 -0.57
N ILE A 83 4.31 -0.80 -1.14
CA ILE A 83 4.50 0.08 -2.29
C ILE A 83 5.35 -0.62 -3.35
N THR A 84 5.03 -0.39 -4.62
CA THR A 84 5.92 -0.74 -5.73
C THR A 84 5.95 0.38 -6.76
N VAL A 85 7.12 0.60 -7.33
CA VAL A 85 7.32 1.55 -8.43
C VAL A 85 7.59 0.76 -9.69
N SER A 86 6.80 1.01 -10.73
CA SER A 86 6.98 0.35 -12.02
C SER A 86 8.23 0.83 -12.73
N PRO A 87 8.74 0.07 -13.71
CA PRO A 87 9.85 0.51 -14.56
C PRO A 87 9.59 1.81 -15.33
N ARG A 88 8.32 2.25 -15.40
CA ARG A 88 7.89 3.51 -16.03
C ARG A 88 7.75 4.67 -15.03
N GLY A 89 7.99 4.43 -13.74
CA GLY A 89 7.88 5.43 -12.68
C GLY A 89 6.51 5.49 -12.00
N GLY A 90 5.57 4.61 -12.36
CA GLY A 90 4.25 4.54 -11.75
C GLY A 90 4.27 3.98 -10.35
N ILE A 91 3.54 4.60 -9.43
CA ILE A 91 3.45 4.14 -8.04
C ILE A 91 2.17 3.36 -7.85
N ILE A 92 2.27 2.16 -7.28
CA ILE A 92 1.16 1.35 -6.81
C ILE A 92 1.31 1.13 -5.30
N LEU A 93 0.21 1.31 -4.57
CA LEU A 93 0.08 1.08 -3.13
C LEU A 93 -0.89 -0.07 -2.88
N CYS A 94 -0.56 -0.92 -1.90
CA CYS A 94 -1.50 -1.89 -1.33
C CYS A 94 -2.16 -1.29 -0.08
N GLU A 95 -3.49 -1.33 0.00
CA GLU A 95 -4.20 -0.92 1.23
C GLU A 95 -4.34 -2.06 2.24
N ASP A 96 -4.13 -1.73 3.53
CA ASP A 96 -4.31 -2.58 4.71
C ASP A 96 -5.45 -2.08 5.65
N GLY A 97 -6.08 -0.94 5.38
CA GLY A 97 -7.15 -0.41 6.23
C GLY A 97 -8.50 -1.15 6.14
N GLY A 98 -8.52 -2.34 5.53
CA GLY A 98 -9.73 -3.12 5.27
C GLY A 98 -10.53 -2.67 4.05
N GLY A 99 -11.82 -3.00 4.02
CA GLY A 99 -12.69 -2.75 2.86
C GLY A 99 -13.16 -1.29 2.75
N SER A 100 -12.88 -0.65 1.63
CA SER A 100 -13.41 0.67 1.28
C SER A 100 -14.73 0.56 0.52
N VAL A 101 -15.74 1.32 0.95
CA VAL A 101 -17.04 1.40 0.29
C VAL A 101 -17.06 2.62 -0.63
N ASP A 102 -17.00 2.38 -1.94
CA ASP A 102 -17.00 3.43 -2.97
C ASP A 102 -17.99 3.06 -4.09
N PRO A 103 -18.11 3.84 -5.19
CA PRO A 103 -19.07 3.55 -6.27
C PRO A 103 -18.91 2.18 -6.93
N PHE A 104 -17.79 1.47 -6.74
CA PHE A 104 -17.54 0.12 -7.26
C PHE A 104 -17.84 -0.98 -6.23
N GLY A 105 -18.42 -0.64 -5.07
CA GLY A 105 -18.78 -1.57 -4.00
C GLY A 105 -17.74 -1.61 -2.88
N THR A 106 -17.79 -2.66 -2.05
CA THR A 106 -16.88 -2.83 -0.91
C THR A 106 -15.67 -3.71 -1.26
N GLY A 107 -14.48 -3.30 -0.83
CA GLY A 107 -13.27 -4.11 -0.86
C GLY A 107 -11.99 -3.31 -0.66
N ALA A 108 -10.92 -3.98 -0.24
CA ALA A 108 -9.56 -3.41 -0.20
C ALA A 108 -9.07 -3.14 -1.63
N ARG A 109 -8.15 -2.19 -1.80
CA ARG A 109 -7.73 -1.71 -3.14
C ARG A 109 -6.23 -1.77 -3.33
N LEU A 110 -5.84 -1.89 -4.60
CA LEU A 110 -4.58 -1.31 -5.06
C LEU A 110 -4.88 0.11 -5.52
N LEU A 111 -4.11 1.08 -5.01
CA LEU A 111 -4.19 2.46 -5.45
C LEU A 111 -2.99 2.80 -6.33
N GLY A 112 -3.22 3.58 -7.38
CA GLY A 112 -2.15 4.31 -8.04
C GLY A 112 -2.04 5.72 -7.49
N VAL A 113 -0.84 6.30 -7.51
CA VAL A 113 -0.60 7.72 -7.18
C VAL A 113 -0.12 8.44 -8.43
N ASN A 114 -0.76 9.55 -8.79
CA ASN A 114 -0.37 10.38 -9.93
C ASN A 114 0.70 11.42 -9.53
N PRO A 115 1.33 12.11 -10.51
CA PRO A 115 2.35 13.12 -10.21
C PRO A 115 1.88 14.33 -9.39
N ASP A 116 0.58 14.61 -9.39
CA ASP A 116 -0.04 15.70 -8.62
C ASP A 116 -0.30 15.31 -7.15
N GLY A 117 -0.11 14.02 -6.82
CA GLY A 117 -0.32 13.47 -5.48
C GLY A 117 -1.73 12.97 -5.23
N ASP A 118 -2.60 12.92 -6.25
CA ASP A 118 -3.91 12.29 -6.15
C ASP A 118 -3.79 10.78 -6.30
N SER A 119 -4.67 10.06 -5.61
CA SER A 119 -4.83 8.63 -5.80
C SER A 119 -5.93 8.29 -6.80
N PHE A 120 -5.81 7.12 -7.40
CA PHE A 120 -6.88 6.49 -8.17
C PHE A 120 -6.94 5.00 -7.87
N ILE A 121 -8.13 4.41 -8.01
CA ILE A 121 -8.32 2.98 -7.81
C ILE A 121 -7.75 2.24 -9.03
N PHE A 122 -6.68 1.48 -8.82
CA PHE A 122 -6.10 0.63 -9.86
C PHE A 122 -6.89 -0.67 -10.00
N CYS A 123 -7.11 -1.36 -8.89
CA CYS A 123 -8.02 -2.50 -8.82
C CYS A 123 -8.57 -2.69 -7.40
N LYS A 124 -9.58 -3.55 -7.27
CA LYS A 124 -10.26 -3.84 -6.00
C LYS A 124 -10.37 -5.35 -5.78
N ASN A 125 -10.17 -5.77 -4.54
CA ASN A 125 -10.39 -7.14 -4.12
C ASN A 125 -11.89 -7.47 -4.22
N ASN A 126 -12.23 -8.50 -5.01
CA ASN A 126 -13.60 -8.98 -5.18
C ASN A 126 -13.76 -10.47 -4.81
N ILE A 127 -12.92 -10.98 -3.91
CA ILE A 127 -12.94 -12.39 -3.50
C ILE A 127 -14.11 -12.62 -2.53
N ASN A 128 -15.15 -13.29 -3.00
CA ASN A 128 -16.23 -13.83 -2.16
C ASN A 128 -16.49 -15.27 -2.59
N LEU A 129 -16.16 -16.22 -1.73
CA LEU A 129 -16.05 -17.63 -2.10
C LEU A 129 -17.11 -18.48 -1.40
N SER A 130 -17.92 -19.16 -2.21
CA SER A 130 -18.84 -20.19 -1.75
C SER A 130 -18.13 -21.52 -1.50
N ALA A 131 -18.74 -22.39 -0.69
CA ALA A 131 -18.23 -23.74 -0.45
C ALA A 131 -18.09 -24.55 -1.75
N ALA A 132 -19.00 -24.35 -2.71
CA ALA A 132 -18.98 -25.03 -4.00
C ALA A 132 -17.77 -24.60 -4.86
N GLN A 133 -17.46 -23.29 -4.92
CA GLN A 133 -16.26 -22.79 -5.64
C GLN A 133 -14.96 -23.28 -5.00
N ILE A 134 -14.93 -23.37 -3.67
CA ILE A 134 -13.75 -23.87 -2.93
C ILE A 134 -13.55 -25.36 -3.21
N ALA A 135 -14.62 -26.15 -3.15
CA ALA A 135 -14.59 -27.58 -3.46
C ALA A 135 -14.18 -27.84 -4.92
N SER A 136 -14.73 -27.09 -5.88
CA SER A 136 -14.37 -27.25 -7.29
C SER A 136 -12.91 -26.90 -7.59
N ALA A 137 -12.33 -25.97 -6.85
CA ALA A 137 -10.91 -25.61 -6.93
C ALA A 137 -9.98 -26.59 -6.16
N GLY A 138 -10.53 -27.58 -5.45
CA GLY A 138 -9.75 -28.53 -4.64
C GLY A 138 -9.01 -27.86 -3.48
N LYS A 139 -9.58 -26.80 -2.89
CA LYS A 139 -8.96 -26.03 -1.80
C LYS A 139 -9.65 -26.29 -0.46
N THR A 140 -8.95 -26.01 0.63
CA THR A 140 -9.46 -26.17 2.01
C THR A 140 -9.34 -24.86 2.76
N ILE A 141 -10.25 -23.94 2.46
CA ILE A 141 -10.40 -22.64 3.12
C ILE A 141 -11.86 -22.44 3.52
N ALA A 142 -12.14 -21.52 4.44
CA ALA A 142 -13.51 -21.23 4.85
C ALA A 142 -14.30 -20.50 3.75
N PRO A 143 -15.55 -20.88 3.46
CA PRO A 143 -16.41 -20.08 2.59
C PRO A 143 -16.80 -18.78 3.30
N LYS A 144 -16.40 -17.63 2.75
CA LYS A 144 -16.81 -16.31 3.24
C LYS A 144 -16.48 -15.20 2.24
N ASP A 145 -16.91 -14.00 2.62
CA ASP A 145 -16.48 -12.75 2.02
C ASP A 145 -15.05 -12.42 2.45
N TYR A 146 -14.13 -12.33 1.48
CA TYR A 146 -12.74 -11.96 1.69
C TYR A 146 -12.41 -10.56 1.11
N ARG A 147 -13.41 -9.79 0.68
CA ARG A 147 -13.19 -8.50 -0.01
C ARG A 147 -12.48 -7.46 0.86
N SER A 148 -12.65 -7.52 2.17
CA SER A 148 -12.02 -6.61 3.13
C SER A 148 -10.59 -7.02 3.53
N PHE A 149 -10.05 -8.14 3.02
CA PHE A 149 -8.67 -8.51 3.32
C PHE A 149 -7.70 -7.77 2.39
N GLU A 150 -6.57 -7.39 2.96
CA GLU A 150 -5.58 -6.51 2.36
C GLU A 150 -4.91 -7.09 1.12
N PHE A 151 -4.48 -6.18 0.24
CA PHE A 151 -3.46 -6.50 -0.74
C PHE A 151 -2.09 -6.54 -0.07
N ALA A 152 -1.19 -7.40 -0.57
CA ALA A 152 0.15 -7.52 -0.05
C ALA A 152 1.16 -7.92 -1.13
N GLY A 153 2.41 -7.49 -0.94
CA GLY A 153 3.57 -7.91 -1.72
C GLY A 153 3.47 -7.60 -3.21
N ALA A 154 2.99 -6.42 -3.58
CA ALA A 154 2.94 -6.01 -4.97
C ALA A 154 4.35 -5.81 -5.54
N CYS A 155 4.64 -6.34 -6.73
CA CYS A 155 5.91 -6.13 -7.41
C CYS A 155 5.78 -6.28 -8.94
N TRP A 156 6.61 -5.53 -9.66
CA TRP A 156 6.68 -5.61 -11.11
C TRP A 156 7.72 -6.62 -11.59
N GLU A 157 7.36 -7.39 -12.62
CA GLU A 157 8.32 -8.09 -13.48
C GLU A 157 9.29 -7.06 -14.11
N PRO A 158 10.58 -7.37 -14.34
CA PRO A 158 11.58 -6.36 -14.70
C PRO A 158 11.26 -5.51 -15.94
N SER A 159 10.52 -6.05 -16.91
CA SER A 159 10.10 -5.28 -18.10
C SER A 159 8.85 -4.43 -17.86
N GLY A 160 8.20 -4.61 -16.71
CA GLY A 160 6.96 -3.95 -16.32
C GLY A 160 5.76 -4.46 -17.08
N ARG A 161 5.79 -5.69 -17.59
CA ARG A 161 4.67 -6.31 -18.33
C ARG A 161 3.70 -7.06 -17.43
N VAL A 162 4.12 -7.42 -16.23
CA VAL A 162 3.28 -8.13 -15.27
C VAL A 162 3.47 -7.50 -13.90
N LEU A 163 2.35 -7.12 -13.28
CA LEU A 163 2.28 -6.79 -11.86
C LEU A 163 1.84 -8.04 -11.12
N PHE A 164 2.66 -8.51 -10.18
CA PHE A 164 2.26 -9.51 -9.21
C PHE A 164 1.75 -8.83 -7.96
N CYS A 165 0.71 -9.37 -7.34
CA CYS A 165 0.25 -8.96 -6.03
C CYS A 165 -0.48 -10.13 -5.35
N ASN A 166 -0.70 -10.02 -4.04
CA ASN A 166 -1.39 -11.02 -3.27
C ASN A 166 -2.58 -10.40 -2.55
N ILE A 167 -3.56 -11.23 -2.21
CA ILE A 167 -4.48 -10.97 -1.09
C ILE A 167 -4.03 -11.84 0.07
N GLN A 168 -3.65 -11.21 1.20
CA GLN A 168 -3.00 -11.88 2.33
C GLN A 168 -3.80 -13.08 2.82
N MET A 169 -5.12 -12.90 2.96
CA MET A 169 -6.07 -13.94 3.34
C MET A 169 -7.20 -14.00 2.30
N PRO A 170 -7.42 -15.13 1.61
CA PRO A 170 -6.96 -16.47 1.99
C PRO A 170 -5.59 -16.89 1.41
N GLY A 171 -4.78 -15.94 0.92
CA GLY A 171 -3.48 -16.25 0.30
C GLY A 171 -3.64 -16.56 -1.19
N ILE A 172 -4.12 -15.58 -1.96
CA ILE A 172 -4.27 -15.69 -3.41
C ILE A 172 -3.28 -14.75 -4.08
N THR A 173 -2.45 -15.30 -4.97
CA THR A 173 -1.53 -14.53 -5.81
C THR A 173 -2.17 -14.26 -7.17
N PHE A 174 -2.05 -13.03 -7.64
CA PHE A 174 -2.48 -12.58 -8.96
C PHE A 174 -1.27 -12.22 -9.81
N ALA A 175 -1.35 -12.55 -11.09
CA ALA A 175 -0.48 -12.02 -12.14
C ALA A 175 -1.37 -11.16 -13.04
N ILE A 176 -1.23 -9.84 -12.92
CA ILE A 176 -2.01 -8.88 -13.70
C ILE A 176 -1.16 -8.48 -14.90
N SER A 177 -1.69 -8.70 -16.10
CA SER A 177 -1.14 -8.21 -17.37
C SER A 177 -2.10 -7.20 -17.98
N GLY A 178 -1.58 -6.18 -18.66
CA GLY A 178 -2.40 -5.19 -19.35
C GLY A 178 -1.67 -4.57 -20.53
N PRO A 179 -2.34 -3.74 -21.34
CA PRO A 179 -1.67 -2.81 -22.20
C PRO A 179 -1.14 -1.63 -21.35
N TRP A 180 0.01 -1.81 -20.70
CA TRP A 180 0.60 -0.78 -19.81
C TRP A 180 1.09 0.47 -20.55
N GLY A 181 1.28 0.40 -21.86
CA GLY A 181 1.85 1.49 -22.66
C GLY A 181 1.03 2.79 -22.70
N ARG A 182 -0.21 2.80 -22.17
CA ARG A 182 -1.07 4.00 -22.10
C ARG A 182 -1.35 4.50 -20.68
N GLY A 183 -0.96 3.73 -19.66
CA GLY A 183 -1.14 4.09 -18.25
C GLY A 183 0.23 4.34 -17.62
N GLY A 184 0.35 5.38 -16.80
CA GLY A 184 1.58 5.67 -16.05
C GLY A 184 1.90 4.65 -14.95
N VAL A 185 1.28 3.46 -14.97
CA VAL A 185 1.44 2.35 -14.02
C VAL A 185 2.25 1.24 -14.65
#